data_AF-A0A382SA16-F1
#
_entry.id   AF-A0A382SA16-F1
#
_cell.length_a   1.000
_cell.length_b   1.000
_cell.length_c   1.000
_cell.angle_alpha   90.00
_cell.angle_beta   90.00
_cell.angle_gamma   90.00
#
_symmetry.space_group_name_H-M   'P 1'
#
loop_
_entity.id
_entity.type
_entity.pdbx_description
1 polymer ?
#
loop_
_entity_poly.entity_id
_entity_poly.type
_entity_poly.pdbx_seq_one_letter_code
_entity_poly.pdbx_strand_id
1 'polypeptide(L)' 'MNRRKSRQDIYYGGQAVIEGVMIRGPEHMAIAIRNPEGTITKHTEQLRGIATGRLRSLAFIRGILVLWETLSLGTRAL' A
#
# COMPACT_ATOMS: atom_id res chain seq x y z
N MET A 1 26.41 -26.88 -0.63
CA MET A 1 24.98 -26.64 -0.91
C MET A 1 24.75 -25.13 -1.05
N ASN A 2 24.96 -24.56 -2.25
CA ASN A 2 24.98 -23.11 -2.45
C ASN A 2 23.60 -22.61 -2.89
N ARG A 3 22.83 -21.99 -1.99
CA ARG A 3 21.52 -21.39 -2.33
C ARG A 3 21.76 -20.08 -3.08
N ARG A 4 21.66 -20.13 -4.42
CA ARG A 4 21.56 -18.93 -5.25
C ARG A 4 20.27 -18.22 -4.87
N LYS A 5 20.36 -17.15 -4.08
CA LYS A 5 19.25 -16.24 -3.75
C LYS A 5 18.74 -15.69 -5.08
N SER A 6 17.53 -16.06 -5.48
CA SER A 6 16.88 -15.51 -6.68
C SER A 6 16.93 -13.99 -6.59
N ARG A 7 17.41 -13.30 -7.63
CA ARG A 7 17.23 -11.85 -7.74
C ARG A 7 15.73 -11.59 -7.69
N GLN A 8 15.23 -11.12 -6.55
CA GLN A 8 13.87 -10.65 -6.43
C GLN A 8 13.82 -9.29 -7.12
N ASP A 9 13.01 -9.19 -8.18
CA ASP A 9 12.76 -7.92 -8.83
C ASP A 9 12.08 -6.99 -7.83
N ILE A 10 12.73 -5.88 -7.52
CA ILE A 10 12.21 -4.88 -6.60
C ILE A 10 11.32 -3.93 -7.40
N TYR A 11 10.02 -3.97 -7.10
CA TYR A 11 9.04 -3.09 -7.72
C TYR A 11 8.91 -1.78 -6.93
N TYR A 12 8.96 -0.66 -7.66
CA TYR A 12 8.71 0.67 -7.12
C TYR A 12 7.47 1.27 -7.78
N GLY A 13 6.60 1.88 -6.98
CA GLY A 13 5.42 2.62 -7.44
C GLY A 13 5.58 4.12 -7.20
N GLY A 14 5.06 4.93 -8.11
CA GLY A 14 5.02 6.39 -7.97
C GLY A 14 3.60 6.89 -7.71
N GLN A 15 3.49 7.99 -6.96
CA GLN A 15 2.26 8.75 -6.79
C GLN A 15 2.57 10.25 -6.87
N ALA A 16 1.73 11.02 -7.54
CA ALA A 16 1.78 12.47 -7.46
C ALA A 16 1.23 12.94 -6.11
N VAL A 17 1.90 13.91 -5.49
CA VAL A 17 1.44 14.60 -4.28
C VAL A 17 1.39 16.10 -4.55
N ILE A 18 0.72 16.85 -3.69
CA ILE A 18 0.63 18.31 -3.84
C ILE A 18 2.05 18.89 -3.84
N GLU A 19 2.40 19.61 -4.91
CA GLU A 19 3.71 20.24 -5.09
C GLU A 19 4.90 19.26 -5.04
N GLY A 20 4.70 17.99 -5.41
CA GLY A 20 5.77 17.00 -5.32
C GLY A 20 5.47 15.61 -5.86
N VAL A 21 6.36 14.68 -5.52
CA VAL A 21 6.28 13.27 -5.91
C VAL A 21 6.55 12.35 -4.72
N MET A 22 5.87 11.21 -4.71
CA MET A 22 6.11 10.10 -3.80
C MET A 22 6.54 8.87 -4.58
N ILE A 23 7.60 8.20 -4.12
CA ILE A 23 8.02 6.88 -4.59
C ILE A 23 7.94 5.90 -3.43
N ARG A 24 7.35 4.73 -3.67
CA ARG A 24 7.14 3.67 -2.69
C ARG A 24 7.73 2.36 -3.18
N GLY A 25 8.67 1.81 -2.42
CA GLY A 25 9.15 0.44 -2.56
C GLY A 25 8.47 -0.52 -1.57
N PRO A 26 8.93 -1.77 -1.48
CA PRO A 26 8.32 -2.77 -0.60
C PRO A 26 8.42 -2.43 0.89
N GLU A 27 9.55 -1.84 1.31
CA GLU A 27 9.87 -1.60 2.73
C GLU A 27 10.00 -0.12 3.08
N HIS A 28 10.12 0.75 2.08
CA HIS A 28 10.41 2.17 2.27
C HIS A 28 9.57 3.02 1.33
N MET A 29 9.25 4.23 1.77
CA MET A 29 8.72 5.29 0.93
C MET A 29 9.56 6.56 1.06
N ALA A 30 9.61 7.33 -0.02
CA ALA A 30 10.25 8.62 -0.08
C ALA A 30 9.31 9.63 -0.74
N ILE A 31 9.25 10.83 -0.18
CA ILE A 31 8.47 11.96 -0.69
C ILE A 31 9.43 13.14 -0.88
N ALA A 32 9.28 13.85 -1.99
CA ALA A 32 9.92 15.14 -2.22
C ALA A 32 8.84 16.15 -2.57
N ILE A 33 8.74 17.24 -1.79
CA ILE A 33 7.76 18.32 -1.98
C ILE A 33 8.45 19.68 -1.97
N ARG A 34 7.89 20.63 -2.71
CA ARG A 34 8.24 22.04 -2.58
C ARG A 34 7.54 22.64 -1.36
N ASN A 35 8.30 23.22 -0.44
CA ASN A 35 7.74 23.96 0.68
C ASN A 35 7.22 25.34 0.23
N PRO A 36 6.44 26.06 1.05
CA PRO A 36 5.95 27.41 0.69
C PRO A 36 7.06 28.43 0.41
N GLU A 37 8.26 28.21 0.94
CA GLU A 37 9.46 29.03 0.70
C GLU A 37 10.15 28.70 -0.63
N GLY A 38 9.61 27.76 -1.41
CA GLY A 38 10.11 27.38 -2.73
C GLY A 38 11.24 26.34 -2.72
N THR A 39 11.69 25.88 -1.56
CA THR A 39 12.75 24.86 -1.41
C THR A 39 12.20 23.44 -1.45
N ILE A 40 13.02 22.45 -1.82
CA ILE A 40 12.61 21.05 -1.87
C ILE A 40 12.93 20.37 -0.53
N THR A 41 11.90 19.92 0.17
CA THR A 41 12.03 19.08 1.37
C THR A 41 11.86 17.62 1.01
N LYS A 42 12.68 16.75 1.58
CA LYS A 42 12.63 15.29 1.39
C LYS A 42 12.24 14.62 2.70
N HIS A 43 11.35 13.65 2.61
CA HIS A 43 10.93 12.83 3.75
C HIS A 43 11.00 11.35 3.36
N THR A 44 11.58 10.52 4.24
CA THR A 44 11.71 9.08 4.02
C THR A 44 11.22 8.33 5.24
N GLU A 45 10.40 7.30 5.01
CA GLU A 45 9.83 6.50 6.09
C GLU A 45 9.95 5.00 5.78
N GLN A 46 10.24 4.22 6.82
CA GLN A 46 10.14 2.75 6.78
C GLN A 46 8.66 2.35 6.89
N LEU A 47 8.19 1.61 5.90
CA LEU A 47 6.85 1.04 5.88
C LEU A 47 6.77 -0.12 6.86
N ARG A 48 6.47 0.16 8.13
CA ARG A 48 6.14 -0.87 9.11
C ARG A 48 4.82 -1.52 8.72
N GLY A 49 4.78 -2.85 8.72
CA GLY A 49 3.82 -3.69 7.98
C GLY A 49 2.34 -3.67 8.42
N ILE A 50 1.85 -2.57 8.97
CA ILE A 50 0.48 -2.44 9.49
C ILE A 50 -0.54 -2.65 8.36
N ALA A 51 -0.23 -2.19 7.14
CA ALA A 51 -1.05 -2.37 5.94
C ALA A 51 -0.68 -3.60 5.08
N THR A 52 0.38 -4.33 5.42
CA THR A 52 0.87 -5.51 4.68
C THR A 52 0.75 -6.82 5.45
N GLY A 53 0.37 -6.79 6.74
CA GLY A 53 0.23 -7.95 7.61
C GLY A 53 -1.19 -8.54 7.71
N ARG A 54 -1.38 -9.41 8.71
CA ARG A 54 -2.64 -10.14 9.02
C ARG A 54 -3.89 -9.24 9.06
N LEU A 55 -3.74 -7.96 9.38
CA LEU A 55 -4.83 -6.98 9.40
C LEU A 55 -5.45 -6.74 8.02
N ARG A 56 -4.66 -6.72 6.94
CA ARG A 56 -5.17 -6.62 5.56
C ARG A 56 -5.96 -7.87 5.17
N SER A 57 -5.47 -9.04 5.56
CA SER A 57 -6.17 -10.31 5.33
C SER A 57 -7.51 -10.34 6.08
N LEU A 58 -7.53 -9.89 7.34
CA LEU A 58 -8.76 -9.74 8.12
C LEU A 58 -9.76 -8.77 7.47
N ALA A 59 -9.30 -7.61 6.98
CA ALA A 59 -10.17 -6.65 6.28
C ALA A 59 -10.74 -7.23 4.97
N PHE A 60 -9.94 -7.98 4.22
CA PHE A 60 -10.38 -8.63 2.98
C PHE A 60 -11.41 -9.74 3.24
N ILE A 61 -11.12 -10.64 4.19
CA ILE A 61 -12.06 -11.69 4.60
C ILE A 61 -13.36 -11.09 5.12
N ARG A 62 -13.27 -10.04 5.95
CA ARG A 62 -14.45 -9.31 6.43
C ARG A 62 -15.27 -8.75 5.28
N GLY A 63 -14.63 -8.16 4.26
CA GLY A 63 -15.30 -7.64 3.06
C GLY A 63 -16.06 -8.72 2.29
N ILE A 64 -15.46 -9.90 2.11
CA ILE A 64 -16.11 -11.05 1.45
C ILE A 64 -17.34 -11.52 2.24
N LEU A 65 -17.24 -11.62 3.57
CA LEU A 65 -18.36 -12.03 4.41
C LEU A 65 -19.54 -11.06 4.31
N VAL A 66 -19.28 -9.75 4.40
CA VAL A 66 -20.32 -8.72 4.27
C VAL A 66 -20.95 -8.74 2.87
N LEU A 67 -20.14 -8.93 1.83
CA LEU A 67 -20.65 -9.05 0.47
C LEU A 67 -21.57 -10.27 0.32
N TRP A 68 -21.16 -11.42 0.84
CA TRP A 68 -21.98 -12.63 0.83
C TRP A 68 -23.31 -12.40 1.53
N GLU A 69 -23.28 -11.85 2.74
CA GLU A 69 -24.49 -11.55 3.52
C GLU A 69 -25.44 -10.62 2.77
N THR A 70 -24.90 -9.54 2.19
CA THR A 70 -25.66 -8.57 1.41
C THR A 70 -26.26 -9.19 0.16
N LEU A 71 -25.52 -10.04 -0.56
CA LEU A 71 -26.01 -10.74 -1.76
C LEU A 71 -27.13 -11.73 -1.41
N SER A 72 -26.98 -12.49 -0.32
CA SER A 72 -27.99 -13.44 0.16
C SER A 72 -29.28 -12.73 0.59
N LEU A 73 -29.16 -11.61 1.31
CA LEU A 73 -30.32 -10.80 1.68
C LEU A 73 -31.00 -10.20 0.44
N GLY A 74 -30.22 -9.66 -0.51
CA GLY A 74 -30.73 -9.10 -1.75
C GLY A 74 -31.46 -10.13 -2.62
N THR A 75 -30.96 -11.37 -2.71
CA THR A 75 -31.61 -12.42 -3.49
C THR A 75 -32.85 -13.00 -2.82
N ARG A 76 -32.96 -12.94 -1.48
CA ARG A 76 -34.17 -13.36 -0.73
C ARG A 76 -35.25 -12.29 -0.69
N ALA A 77 -34.88 -11.02 -0.93
CA ALA A 77 -35.82 -9.90 -0.97
C ALA A 77 -36.57 -9.80 -2.31
N LEU A 78 -36.08 -10.48 -3.35
CA LEU A 78 -36.75 -10.70 -4.63
C LEU A 78 -37.53 -12.02 -4.60
#